data_AF-S9X7G8-F1
#
_entry.id   AF-S9X7G8-F1
#
_cell.length_a   1.000
_cell.length_b   1.000
_cell.length_c   1.000
_cell.angle_alpha   90.00
_cell.angle_beta   90.00
_cell.angle_gamma   90.00
#
_symmetry.space_group_name_H-M   'P 1'
#
loop_
_entity.id
_entity.type
_entity.pdbx_description
1 polymer ?
#
loop_
_entity_poly.entity_id
_entity_poly.type
_entity_poly.pdbx_seq_one_letter_code
_entity_poly.pdbx_strand_id
1 'polypeptide(L)' 'MGDPINIVPFLSGTQPDDDLPEIRSVKDIDGLTRDQCARYLDGYGIRFNFNESIQMKERLCDALGLISVYDLSHHFSEFN' A
#
# COMPACT_ATOMS: atom_id res chain seq x y z
N MET A 1 20.99 -2.36 17.46
CA MET A 1 20.63 -1.12 16.75
C MET A 1 19.36 -1.43 15.99
N GLY A 2 18.23 -0.92 16.46
CA GLY A 2 16.97 -1.02 15.72
C GLY A 2 16.81 0.29 14.97
N ASP A 3 16.76 0.23 13.65
CA ASP A 3 16.40 1.41 12.85
C ASP A 3 15.03 1.91 13.31
N PRO A 4 14.85 3.23 13.54
CA PRO A 4 13.56 3.77 13.92
C PRO A 4 12.59 3.52 12.77
N ILE A 5 11.55 2.73 13.10
CA ILE A 5 10.47 2.34 12.21
C ILE A 5 9.76 3.63 11.79
N ASN A 6 10.01 4.09 10.56
CA ASN A 6 9.21 5.14 9.94
C ASN A 6 7.90 4.51 9.48
N ILE A 7 6.95 4.39 10.41
CA ILE A 7 5.55 4.19 10.06
C ILE A 7 5.17 5.42 9.25
N VAL A 8 4.94 5.27 7.95
CA VAL A 8 4.48 6.39 7.11
C VAL A 8 3.05 6.70 7.55
N PRO A 9 2.80 7.82 8.24
CA PRO A 9 1.43 8.17 8.59
C PRO A 9 0.64 8.42 7.31
N PHE A 10 -0.66 8.12 7.33
CA PHE A 10 -1.54 8.56 6.24
C PHE A 10 -1.37 10.06 6.02
N LEU A 11 -1.44 10.50 4.76
CA LEU A 11 -1.33 11.91 4.35
C LEU A 11 -2.28 12.85 5.13
N SER A 12 -3.35 12.30 5.70
CA SER A 12 -4.35 13.02 6.52
C SER A 12 -3.96 13.21 8.00
N GLY A 13 -2.88 12.61 8.50
CA GLY A 13 -2.49 12.65 9.91
C GLY A 13 -3.33 11.77 10.85
N THR A 14 -4.31 11.03 10.31
CA THR A 14 -5.07 9.99 11.00
C THR A 14 -4.26 8.69 11.03
N GLN A 15 -4.16 8.04 12.19
CA GLN A 15 -3.62 6.68 12.26
C GLN A 15 -4.44 5.76 11.35
N PRO A 16 -3.80 4.76 10.70
CA PRO A 16 -4.54 3.65 10.14
C PRO A 16 -5.50 3.05 11.15
N ASP A 17 -6.70 2.66 10.70
CA ASP A 17 -7.55 1.75 11.47
C ASP A 17 -6.67 0.62 12.04
N ASP A 18 -6.86 0.23 13.30
CA ASP A 18 -6.13 -0.87 13.96
C ASP A 18 -6.18 -2.21 13.17
N ASP A 19 -7.12 -2.32 12.23
CA ASP A 19 -7.33 -3.49 11.37
C ASP A 19 -6.46 -3.48 10.08
N LEU A 20 -5.74 -2.37 9.81
CA LEU A 20 -4.87 -2.26 8.63
C LEU A 20 -3.45 -2.74 8.96
N PRO A 21 -2.94 -3.75 8.23
CA PRO A 21 -1.58 -4.27 8.47
C PRO A 21 -0.53 -3.25 8.03
N GLU A 22 0.54 -3.12 8.79
CA GLU A 22 1.64 -2.22 8.49
C GLU A 22 2.31 -2.57 7.14
N ILE A 23 2.48 -1.59 6.26
CA ILE A 23 3.14 -1.78 4.96
C ILE A 23 4.60 -1.36 5.07
N ARG A 24 5.52 -2.31 4.91
CA ARG A 24 6.99 -2.05 4.93
C ARG A 24 7.66 -2.39 3.62
N SER A 25 7.02 -3.18 2.78
CA SER A 25 7.57 -3.68 1.53
C SER A 25 6.46 -3.95 0.51
N VAL A 26 6.84 -4.10 -0.75
CA VAL A 26 5.92 -4.42 -1.85
C VAL A 26 5.19 -5.75 -1.64
N LYS A 27 5.83 -6.71 -0.96
CA LYS A 27 5.18 -7.97 -0.55
C LYS A 27 4.02 -7.76 0.43
N ASP A 28 4.11 -6.78 1.32
CA ASP A 28 3.04 -6.47 2.26
C ASP A 28 1.84 -5.90 1.49
N ILE A 29 2.09 -5.07 0.47
CA ILE A 29 1.07 -4.58 -0.46
C ILE A 29 0.43 -5.74 -1.23
N ASP A 30 1.23 -6.70 -1.68
CA ASP A 30 0.70 -7.86 -2.42
C ASP A 30 -0.17 -8.77 -1.55
N GLY A 31 0.13 -8.85 -0.24
CA GLY A 31 -0.66 -9.57 0.75
C GLY A 31 -1.94 -8.85 1.21
N LEU A 32 -2.17 -7.59 0.81
CA LEU A 32 -3.39 -6.88 1.17
C LEU A 32 -4.62 -7.48 0.49
N THR A 33 -5.73 -7.47 1.21
CA THR A 33 -7.05 -7.68 0.61
C THR A 33 -7.50 -6.44 -0.16
N ARG A 34 -8.48 -6.61 -1.06
CA ARG A 34 -9.02 -5.50 -1.86
C ARG A 34 -9.53 -4.36 -0.98
N ASP A 35 -10.28 -4.68 0.07
CA ASP A 35 -10.82 -3.70 1.02
C ASP A 35 -9.73 -2.96 1.78
N GLN A 36 -8.68 -3.65 2.23
CA GLN A 36 -7.54 -3.02 2.89
C GLN A 36 -6.81 -2.06 1.95
N CYS A 37 -6.54 -2.50 0.71
CA CYS A 37 -5.90 -1.65 -0.28
C CYS A 37 -6.76 -0.43 -0.64
N ALA A 38 -8.08 -0.60 -0.73
CA ALA A 38 -9.01 0.50 -0.95
C ALA A 38 -8.97 1.54 0.18
N ARG A 39 -9.00 1.10 1.43
CA ARG A 39 -8.87 1.99 2.61
C ARG A 39 -7.55 2.74 2.62
N TYR A 40 -6.46 2.06 2.26
CA TYR A 40 -5.15 2.69 2.14
C TYR A 40 -5.17 3.80 1.08
N LEU A 41 -5.65 3.51 -0.12
CA LEU A 41 -5.72 4.48 -1.21
C LEU A 41 -6.64 5.66 -0.87
N ASP A 42 -7.79 5.39 -0.24
CA ASP A 42 -8.71 6.43 0.24
C ASP A 42 -8.05 7.33 1.29
N GLY A 43 -7.34 6.75 2.27
CA GLY A 43 -6.59 7.49 3.30
C GLY A 43 -5.45 8.35 2.74
N TYR A 44 -4.86 7.93 1.61
CA TYR A 44 -3.88 8.73 0.85
C TYR A 44 -4.54 9.72 -0.14
N GLY A 45 -5.86 9.75 -0.27
CA GLY A 45 -6.59 10.61 -1.20
C GLY A 45 -6.38 10.23 -2.68
N ILE A 46 -5.99 8.98 -2.94
CA ILE A 46 -5.68 8.48 -4.27
C ILE A 46 -6.95 7.95 -4.91
N ARG A 47 -7.23 8.38 -6.13
CA ARG A 47 -8.33 7.81 -6.91
C ARG A 47 -7.95 6.43 -7.39
N PHE A 48 -8.85 5.47 -7.25
CA PHE A 48 -8.68 4.11 -7.72
C PHE A 48 -9.99 3.55 -8.27
N ASN A 49 -9.87 2.47 -9.04
CA ASN A 49 -11.01 1.72 -9.53
C ASN A 49 -11.06 0.38 -8.80
N PHE A 50 -12.18 0.09 -8.15
CA PHE A 50 -12.37 -1.13 -7.36
C PHE A 50 -12.26 -2.41 -8.21
N ASN A 51 -12.41 -2.29 -9.53
CA ASN A 51 -12.30 -3.39 -10.48
C ASN A 51 -10.85 -3.68 -10.92
N GLU A 52 -9.89 -2.82 -10.57
CA GLU A 52 -8.51 -2.90 -11.04
C GLU A 52 -7.56 -3.32 -9.91
N SER A 53 -7.58 -4.62 -9.57
CA SER A 53 -6.84 -5.17 -8.42
C SER A 53 -5.34 -4.82 -8.43
N ILE A 54 -4.68 -5.06 -9.56
CA ILE A 54 -3.24 -4.85 -9.71
C ILE A 54 -2.90 -3.36 -9.67
N GLN A 55 -3.65 -2.52 -10.41
CA GLN A 55 -3.39 -1.07 -10.42
C GLN A 55 -3.62 -0.44 -9.05
N MET A 56 -4.54 -0.95 -8.23
CA MET A 56 -4.70 -0.49 -6.85
C MET A 56 -3.40 -0.68 -6.07
N LYS A 57 -2.79 -1.87 -6.16
CA LYS A 57 -1.52 -2.19 -5.50
C LYS A 57 -0.36 -1.35 -6.05
N GLU A 58 -0.28 -1.16 -7.36
CA GLU A 58 0.73 -0.30 -7.99
C GLU A 58 0.65 1.15 -7.52
N ARG A 59 -0.57 1.72 -7.48
CA ARG A 59 -0.80 3.09 -7.01
C ARG A 59 -0.44 3.25 -5.54
N LEU A 60 -0.73 2.24 -4.72
CA LEU A 60 -0.37 2.25 -3.30
C LEU A 60 1.15 2.18 -3.12
N CYS A 61 1.83 1.37 -3.92
CA CYS A 61 3.28 1.27 -3.93
C CYS A 61 3.95 2.60 -4.31
N ASP A 62 3.41 3.27 -5.34
CA ASP A 62 3.83 4.61 -5.76
C ASP A 62 3.63 5.64 -4.65
N ALA A 63 2.46 5.63 -4.00
CA ALA A 63 2.12 6.52 -2.89
C ALA A 63 3.08 6.43 -1.71
N LEU A 64 3.54 5.21 -1.41
CA LEU A 64 4.47 4.92 -0.33
C LEU A 64 5.93 5.19 -0.72
N GLY A 65 6.21 5.54 -1.97
CA GLY A 65 7.57 5.70 -2.48
C GLY A 65 8.37 4.40 -2.46
N LEU A 66 7.68 3.25 -2.46
CA LEU A 66 8.31 1.93 -2.44
C LEU A 66 8.75 1.48 -3.84
N ILE A 67 8.43 2.25 -4.89
CA ILE A 67 8.97 2.06 -6.23
C ILE A 67 10.46 2.42 -6.24
N SER A 68 11.30 1.47 -5.89
CA SER A 68 12.70 1.45 -6.32
C SER A 68 12.79 0.78 -7.69
N VAL A 69 13.80 1.16 -8.48
CA VAL A 69 14.07 0.64 -9.84
C VAL A 69 14.13 -0.91 -9.91
N TYR A 70 14.33 -1.58 -8.77
CA TYR A 70 14.31 -3.04 -8.62
C TYR A 70 12.90 -3.68 -8.57
N ASP A 71 11.86 -2.93 -8.21
CA ASP A 71 10.47 -3.42 -8.06
C ASP A 71 9.68 -3.47 -9.38
N LEU A 72 10.24 -2.94 -10.47
CA LEU A 72 9.69 -3.13 -11.83
C LEU A 72 9.63 -4.60 -12.27
N SER A 73 10.24 -5.51 -11.52
CA SER A 73 10.18 -6.96 -11.76
C SER A 73 9.13 -7.68 -10.89
N HIS A 74 8.50 -7.00 -9.93
CA HIS A 74 7.49 -7.62 -9.07
C HIS A 74 6.13 -7.61 -9.76
N HIS A 75 5.59 -8.79 -10.03
CA HIS A 75 4.23 -8.93 -10.53
C HIS A 75 3.27 -9.07 -9.34
N PHE A 76 2.47 -8.04 -9.09
CA PHE A 76 1.39 -8.11 -8.12
C PHE A 76 0.38 -9.19 -8.51
N SER A 77 -0.05 -9.95 -7.53
CA SER A 77 -1.12 -10.93 -7.63
C SER A 77 -2.48 -10.23 -7.61
N GLU A 78 -3.51 -10.81 -8.21
CA GLU A 78 -4.88 -10.33 -7.99
C GLU A 78 -5.29 -10.50 -6.53
N PHE A 79 -6.25 -9.69 -6.07
CA PHE A 79 -6.81 -9.85 -4.74
C PHE A 79 -7.54 -11.20 -4.67
N ASN A 80 -7.23 -11.96 -3.63
CA ASN A 80 -7.88 -13.23 -3.32
C ASN A 80 -9.18 -13.00 -2.54
#